data_AF-A0A7G2LTX6-F1
#
_entry.id   AF-A0A7G2LTX6-F1
#
_cell.length_a   1.000
_cell.length_b   1.000
_cell.length_c   1.000
_cell.angle_alpha   90.00
_cell.angle_beta   90.00
_cell.angle_gamma   90.00
#
_symmetry.space_group_name_H-M   'P 1'
#
loop_
_entity.id
_entity.type
_entity.pdbx_description
1 polymer ?
#
loop_
_entity_poly.entity_id
_entity_poly.type
_entity_poly.pdbx_seq_one_letter_code
_entity_poly.pdbx_strand_id
1 'polypeptide(L)'
;MQKITLPERPDWRAHAEEVGFTFADMHGEPYWDESSAYALSLEQVENDIEDPSTELHSMCREAVAEIIASEELMTRLAIPDAHRDLVAESWRRGDPEIYGRFDLAYDG
;
A
#
# COMPACT_ATOMS: atom_id res chain seq x y z
N MET A 1 -0.38 12.86 14.32
CA MET A 1 -0.02 13.42 12.99
C MET A 1 -0.27 14.92 12.99
N GLN A 2 0.63 15.73 12.41
CA GLN A 2 0.46 17.18 12.29
C GLN A 2 0.68 17.64 10.85
N LYS A 3 -0.28 18.37 10.26
CA LYS A 3 -0.08 19.06 8.98
C LYS A 3 0.68 20.36 9.19
N ILE A 4 1.71 20.58 8.39
CA ILE A 4 2.57 21.77 8.42
C ILE A 4 2.51 22.44 7.06
N THR A 5 2.20 23.73 7.02
CA THR A 5 2.31 24.55 5.81
C THR A 5 3.76 24.98 5.62
N LEU A 6 4.28 24.82 4.41
CA LEU A 6 5.67 25.11 4.04
C LEU A 6 5.68 25.84 2.69
N PRO A 7 6.66 26.72 2.42
CA PRO A 7 6.87 27.20 1.06
C PRO A 7 7.36 26.03 0.18
N GLU A 8 6.97 26.02 -1.10
CA GLU A 8 7.51 25.05 -2.04
C GLU A 8 9.04 25.13 -2.09
N ARG A 9 9.71 23.97 -2.17
CA ARG A 9 11.17 23.95 -2.31
C ARG A 9 11.60 24.62 -3.62
N PRO A 10 12.65 25.46 -3.62
CA PRO A 10 13.17 26.03 -4.86
C PRO A 10 13.52 24.93 -5.86
N ASP A 11 13.19 25.16 -7.13
CA ASP A 11 13.54 24.29 -8.27
C ASP A 11 13.06 22.82 -8.15
N TRP A 12 12.08 22.52 -7.28
CA TRP A 12 11.66 21.14 -7.01
C TRP A 12 11.17 20.41 -8.26
N ARG A 13 10.56 21.12 -9.22
CA ARG A 13 10.12 20.55 -10.50
C ARG A 13 11.29 20.12 -11.37
N ALA A 14 12.32 20.96 -11.48
CA ALA A 14 13.54 20.61 -12.22
C ALA A 14 14.23 19.41 -11.56
N HIS A 15 14.26 19.36 -10.22
CA HIS A 15 14.80 18.22 -9.49
C HIS A 15 13.95 16.95 -9.69
N ALA A 16 12.62 17.05 -9.66
CA ALA A 16 11.71 15.94 -9.95
C ALA A 16 11.98 15.34 -11.34
N GLU A 17 12.12 16.19 -12.36
CA GLU A 17 12.51 15.75 -13.71
C GLU A 17 13.87 15.05 -13.72
N GLU A 18 14.88 15.62 -13.04
CA GLU A 18 16.24 15.07 -12.94
C GLU A 18 16.27 13.65 -12.35
N VAL A 19 15.45 13.39 -11.32
CA VAL A 19 15.37 12.08 -10.66
C VAL A 19 14.38 11.12 -11.34
N GLY A 20 13.79 11.51 -12.47
CA GLY A 20 12.86 10.68 -13.24
C GLY A 20 11.42 10.66 -12.72
N PHE A 21 11.05 11.59 -11.84
CA PHE A 21 9.67 11.79 -11.38
C PHE A 21 8.89 12.64 -12.39
N THR A 22 8.43 12.01 -13.47
CA THR A 22 7.78 12.70 -14.60
C THR A 22 6.29 13.01 -14.40
N PHE A 23 5.78 12.88 -13.17
CA PHE A 23 4.37 13.00 -12.82
C PHE A 23 4.16 14.01 -11.68
N ALA A 24 4.99 15.05 -11.64
CA ALA A 24 4.85 16.19 -10.73
C ALA A 24 3.51 16.94 -10.93
N ASP A 25 3.04 17.02 -12.17
CA ASP A 25 1.76 17.61 -12.55
C ASP A 25 0.93 16.56 -13.32
N MET A 26 -0.38 16.46 -13.02
CA MET A 26 -1.31 15.54 -13.66
C MET A 26 -2.57 16.29 -14.09
N HIS A 27 -2.95 16.18 -15.37
CA HIS A 27 -4.09 16.89 -15.95
C HIS A 27 -4.05 18.44 -15.84
N GLY A 28 -2.86 19.02 -15.73
CA GLY A 28 -2.69 20.47 -15.59
C GLY A 28 -2.77 20.99 -14.16
N GLU A 29 -2.94 20.09 -13.18
CA GLU A 29 -2.92 20.38 -11.74
C GLU A 29 -1.69 19.73 -11.08
N PRO A 30 -1.15 20.30 -9.99
CA PRO A 30 -0.09 19.67 -9.22
C PRO A 30 -0.56 18.31 -8.67
N TYR A 31 0.14 17.24 -9.04
CA TYR A 31 -0.07 15.92 -8.43
C TYR A 31 0.67 15.83 -7.10
N TRP A 32 1.86 16.42 -7.04
CA TRP A 32 2.68 16.50 -5.85
C TRP A 32 2.57 17.89 -5.22
N ASP A 33 1.96 17.97 -4.03
CA ASP A 33 1.77 19.22 -3.28
C ASP A 33 2.97 19.49 -2.36
N GLU A 34 3.80 20.48 -2.71
CA GLU A 34 4.94 20.94 -1.91
C GLU A 34 4.57 22.03 -0.88
N SER A 35 3.33 22.51 -0.86
CA SER A 35 2.89 23.59 0.03
C SER A 35 2.62 23.11 1.47
N SER A 36 2.62 21.80 1.68
CA SER A 36 2.44 21.21 3.00
C SER A 36 3.12 19.86 3.15
N ALA A 37 3.41 19.49 4.39
CA ALA A 37 3.87 18.16 4.76
C ALA A 37 3.14 17.68 6.01
N TYR A 38 3.06 16.37 6.20
CA TYR A 38 2.64 15.77 7.46
C TYR A 38 3.86 15.36 8.28
N ALA A 39 3.92 15.78 9.53
CA ALA A 39 4.87 15.31 10.52
C ALA A 39 4.20 14.26 11.41
N LEU A 40 4.91 13.14 11.60
CA LEU A 40 4.52 12.07 12.51
C LEU A 40 5.63 11.91 13.56
N SER A 41 5.27 11.53 14.78
CA SER A 41 6.25 11.04 15.74
C SER A 41 6.69 9.62 15.35
N LEU A 42 7.84 9.18 15.84
CA LEU A 42 8.28 7.80 15.63
C LEU A 42 7.27 6.80 16.21
N GLU A 43 6.69 7.10 17.38
CA GLU A 43 5.65 6.28 18.01
C GLU A 43 4.42 6.11 17.11
N GLN A 44 3.97 7.18 16.44
CA GLN A 44 2.85 7.11 15.49
C GLN A 44 3.18 6.28 14.24
N VAL A 45 4.44 6.30 13.80
CA VAL A 45 4.87 5.48 12.67
C VAL A 45 4.93 4.01 13.07
N GLU A 46 5.64 3.70 14.15
CA GLU A 46 5.91 2.33 14.58
C GLU A 46 4.66 1.66 15.13
N ASN A 47 3.98 2.28 16.10
CA ASN A 47 2.92 1.62 16.87
C ASN A 47 1.54 1.77 16.24
N ASP A 48 1.25 2.90 15.56
CA ASP A 48 -0.09 3.15 15.02
C ASP A 48 -0.24 2.73 13.55
N ILE A 49 0.88 2.59 12.82
CA ILE A 49 0.87 2.29 11.37
C ILE A 49 1.63 1.00 11.07
N GLU A 50 2.90 0.88 11.45
CA GLU A 50 3.74 -0.27 11.07
C GLU A 50 3.30 -1.57 11.76
N ASP A 51 3.12 -1.54 13.08
CA ASP A 51 2.67 -2.70 13.86
C ASP A 51 1.27 -3.19 13.41
N PRO A 52 0.23 -2.32 13.30
CA PRO A 52 -1.06 -2.74 12.77
C PRO A 52 -1.00 -3.22 11.32
N SER A 53 -0.16 -2.63 10.48
CA SER A 53 0.02 -3.11 9.09
C SER A 53 0.62 -4.52 9.06
N THR A 54 1.52 -4.83 10.00
CA THR A 54 2.09 -6.18 10.17
C THR A 54 1.04 -7.17 10.63
N GLU A 55 0.20 -6.79 11.59
CA GLU A 55 -0.91 -7.62 12.06
C GLU A 55 -1.93 -7.86 10.93
N LEU A 56 -2.35 -6.81 10.23
CA LEU A 56 -3.25 -6.90 9.08
C LEU A 56 -2.68 -7.81 7.98
N HIS A 57 -1.39 -7.74 7.72
CA HIS A 57 -0.73 -8.65 6.79
C HIS A 57 -0.83 -10.12 7.26
N SER A 58 -0.56 -10.40 8.54
CA SER A 58 -0.75 -11.74 9.11
C SER A 58 -2.18 -12.23 8.96
N MET A 59 -3.17 -11.38 9.26
CA MET A 59 -4.59 -11.70 9.07
C MET A 59 -4.92 -11.98 7.60
N CYS A 60 -4.34 -11.23 6.65
CA CYS A 60 -4.50 -11.53 5.22
C CYS A 60 -3.94 -12.91 4.87
N ARG A 61 -2.79 -13.30 5.41
CA ARG A 61 -2.18 -14.62 5.20
C ARG A 61 -3.07 -15.73 5.77
N GLU A 62 -3.60 -15.55 6.97
CA GLU A 62 -4.55 -16.49 7.59
C GLU A 62 -5.81 -16.64 6.74
N ALA A 63 -6.40 -15.53 6.30
CA ALA A 63 -7.56 -15.54 5.42
C ALA A 63 -7.27 -16.31 4.12
N VAL A 64 -6.11 -16.11 3.48
CA VAL A 64 -5.74 -16.86 2.28
C VAL A 64 -5.74 -18.36 2.54
N ALA A 65 -5.18 -18.82 3.67
CA ALA A 65 -5.17 -20.24 4.02
C ALA A 65 -6.58 -20.84 4.13
N GLU A 66 -7.54 -20.08 4.67
CA GLU A 66 -8.96 -20.49 4.72
C GLU A 66 -9.63 -20.46 3.35
N ILE A 67 -9.41 -19.38 2.58
CA ILE A 67 -9.99 -19.18 1.26
C ILE A 67 -9.59 -20.31 0.32
N ILE A 68 -8.31 -20.71 0.31
CA ILE A 68 -7.84 -21.72 -0.62
C ILE A 68 -8.39 -23.12 -0.34
N ALA A 69 -8.95 -23.34 0.84
CA ALA A 69 -9.59 -24.59 1.24
C ALA A 69 -11.11 -24.61 0.97
N SER A 70 -11.67 -23.52 0.42
CA SER A 70 -13.11 -23.36 0.22
C SER A 70 -13.45 -22.84 -1.18
N GLU A 71 -14.04 -23.72 -2.00
CA GLU A 71 -14.57 -23.38 -3.32
C GLU A 71 -15.61 -22.23 -3.25
N GLU A 72 -16.39 -22.17 -2.17
CA GLU A 72 -17.36 -21.09 -1.95
C GLU A 72 -16.66 -19.74 -1.76
N LEU A 73 -15.61 -19.68 -0.94
CA LEU A 73 -14.86 -18.45 -0.69
C LEU A 73 -14.07 -18.00 -1.93
N MET A 74 -13.44 -18.93 -2.64
CA MET A 74 -12.81 -18.63 -3.93
C MET A 74 -13.81 -18.07 -4.95
N THR A 75 -15.03 -18.62 -4.98
CA THR A 75 -16.12 -18.10 -5.83
C THR A 75 -16.50 -16.68 -5.44
N ARG A 76 -16.63 -16.39 -4.13
CA ARG A 76 -16.96 -15.04 -3.62
C ARG A 76 -15.90 -14.00 -3.96
N LEU A 77 -14.63 -14.39 -4.04
CA LEU A 77 -13.52 -13.54 -4.49
C LEU A 77 -13.38 -13.47 -6.02
N ALA A 78 -14.31 -14.08 -6.76
CA ALA A 78 -14.33 -14.12 -8.21
C ALA A 78 -13.04 -14.71 -8.83
N ILE A 79 -12.39 -15.65 -8.13
CA ILE A 79 -11.25 -16.40 -8.67
C ILE A 79 -11.80 -17.39 -9.72
N PRO A 80 -11.39 -17.30 -11.00
CA PRO A 80 -11.88 -18.21 -12.03
C PRO A 80 -11.55 -19.67 -11.69
N ASP A 81 -12.50 -20.58 -11.92
CA ASP A 81 -12.36 -22.01 -11.60
C ASP A 81 -11.08 -22.62 -12.18
N ALA A 82 -10.73 -22.24 -13.42
CA ALA A 82 -9.52 -22.69 -14.11
C ALA A 82 -8.20 -22.23 -13.47
N HIS A 83 -8.23 -21.35 -12.46
CA HIS A 83 -7.06 -20.80 -11.77
C HIS A 83 -6.99 -21.19 -10.29
N ARG A 84 -8.01 -21.84 -9.74
CA ARG A 84 -8.09 -22.19 -8.31
C ARG A 84 -6.95 -23.10 -7.87
N ASP A 85 -6.66 -24.15 -8.66
CA ASP A 85 -5.55 -25.06 -8.40
C ASP A 85 -4.19 -24.34 -8.46
N LEU A 86 -4.01 -23.40 -9.40
CA LEU A 86 -2.79 -22.62 -9.53
C LEU A 86 -2.54 -21.76 -8.27
N VAL A 87 -3.58 -21.08 -7.79
CA VAL A 87 -3.52 -20.25 -6.57
C VAL A 87 -3.22 -21.10 -5.34
N ALA A 88 -3.94 -22.21 -5.16
CA ALA A 88 -3.74 -23.11 -4.02
C ALA A 88 -2.34 -23.75 -4.04
N GLU A 89 -1.83 -24.12 -5.20
CA GLU A 89 -0.49 -24.71 -5.33
C GLU A 89 0.61 -23.68 -5.08
N SER A 90 0.45 -22.43 -5.53
CA SER A 90 1.38 -21.34 -5.24
C SER A 90 1.55 -21.14 -3.73
N TRP A 91 0.44 -21.18 -2.99
CA TRP A 91 0.46 -21.15 -1.53
C TRP A 91 1.17 -22.36 -0.92
N ARG A 92 0.88 -23.58 -1.38
CA ARG A 92 1.53 -24.81 -0.88
C ARG A 92 3.04 -24.83 -1.08
N ARG A 93 3.52 -24.27 -2.19
CA ARG A 93 4.96 -24.11 -2.46
C ARG A 93 5.62 -23.01 -1.62
N GLY A 94 4.83 -22.12 -1.02
CA GLY A 94 5.35 -20.95 -0.33
C GLY A 94 5.99 -19.95 -1.30
N ASP A 95 5.39 -19.77 -2.49
CA ASP A 95 5.87 -18.76 -3.43
C ASP A 95 5.88 -17.38 -2.73
N PRO A 96 6.97 -16.58 -2.87
CA PRO A 96 7.14 -15.36 -2.10
C PRO A 96 6.26 -14.22 -2.63
N GLU A 97 5.81 -13.37 -1.72
CA GLU A 97 5.27 -12.05 -2.05
C GLU A 97 6.39 -11.00 -2.10
N ILE A 98 6.30 -10.09 -3.06
CA ILE A 98 7.36 -9.11 -3.35
C ILE A 98 7.00 -7.74 -2.79
N TYR A 99 5.72 -7.37 -2.83
CA TYR A 99 5.23 -6.05 -2.47
C TYR A 99 3.74 -6.09 -2.15
N GLY A 100 3.35 -5.32 -1.14
CA GLY A 100 1.96 -5.07 -0.75
C GLY A 100 1.77 -3.62 -0.33
N ARG A 101 0.52 -3.13 -0.39
CA ARG A 101 0.16 -1.80 0.07
C ARG A 101 -1.19 -1.87 0.78
N PHE A 102 -1.24 -1.36 2.01
CA PHE A 102 -2.49 -1.07 2.69
C PHE A 102 -2.83 0.41 2.55
N ASP A 103 -4.11 0.68 2.29
CA ASP A 103 -4.64 2.03 2.27
C ASP A 103 -5.40 2.22 3.60
N LEU A 104 -4.87 3.08 4.48
CA LEU A 104 -5.39 3.32 5.83
C LEU A 104 -6.00 4.72 5.93
N ALA A 105 -7.05 4.83 6.75
CA ALA A 105 -7.54 6.12 7.25
C ALA A 105 -7.02 6.31 8.68
N TYR A 106 -6.20 7.33 8.88
CA TYR A 106 -5.52 7.61 10.16
C TYR A 106 -5.68 9.08 10.50
N ASP A 107 -6.12 9.38 11.72
CA ASP A 107 -6.40 10.73 12.21
C ASP A 107 -5.40 11.23 13.25
N GLY A 108 -4.50 10.39 13.74
CA GLY A 108 -3.32 10.80 14.52
C GLY A 108 -3.33 10.40 15.98
#